data_AF-A0A935NF40-F1
#
_entry.id   AF-A0A935NF40-F1
#
_cell.length_a   1.000
_cell.length_b   1.000
_cell.length_c   1.000
_cell.angle_alpha   90.00
_cell.angle_beta   90.00
_cell.angle_gamma   90.00
#
_symmetry.space_group_name_H-M   'P 1'
#
loop_
_entity.id
_entity.type
_entity.pdbx_description
1 polymer ?
#
loop_
_entity_poly.entity_id
_entity_poly.type
_entity_poly.pdbx_seq_one_letter_code
_entity_poly.pdbx_strand_id
1 'polypeptide(L)'
;MVNNKELFYEYLDSNQVKTRIVWILNNAIYKAIEEKDEETFKQALKALKEYDNGEQYLFKEMDGRITGMITSKNLVLSSMLHYYEKIGDKSNYFKTLEIYISKIWDDPDELNNFAWGVYEQPQHNDNERIRTAIKCSIRSIELDNNFANNDTYAWLLYKSGEKKKAIKQAKKTIDIAKKNNQDYSETQKLIDIIASKR
;
A
#
# COMPACT_ATOMS: atom_id res chain seq x y z
N MET A 1 -6.19 -2.15 27.89
CA MET A 1 -5.03 -3.05 27.70
C MET A 1 -3.73 -2.28 27.59
N VAL A 2 -3.60 -1.29 26.68
CA VAL A 2 -2.37 -0.49 26.49
C VAL A 2 -1.77 0.03 27.81
N ASN A 3 -2.57 0.69 28.65
CA ASN A 3 -2.11 1.27 29.92
C ASN A 3 -1.80 0.24 31.02
N ASN A 4 -2.22 -1.01 30.84
CA ASN A 4 -2.11 -2.08 31.84
C ASN A 4 -1.37 -3.31 31.28
N LYS A 5 -0.53 -3.14 30.24
CA LYS A 5 0.10 -4.24 29.50
C LYS A 5 0.96 -5.15 30.39
N GLU A 6 1.58 -4.59 31.41
CA GLU A 6 2.43 -5.29 32.38
C GLU A 6 1.68 -6.41 33.12
N LEU A 7 0.38 -6.22 33.40
CA LEU A 7 -0.45 -7.24 34.07
C LEU A 7 -0.64 -8.50 33.21
N PHE A 8 -0.41 -8.41 31.91
CA PHE A 8 -0.60 -9.54 30.98
C PHE A 8 0.69 -10.34 30.77
N TYR A 9 1.85 -9.84 31.20
CA TYR A 9 3.12 -10.55 31.05
C TYR A 9 3.23 -11.79 31.95
N GLU A 10 2.39 -11.90 32.98
CA GLU A 10 2.27 -13.11 33.80
C GLU A 10 1.64 -14.28 33.02
N TYR A 11 0.83 -13.98 31.99
CA TYR A 11 0.03 -14.97 31.25
C TYR A 11 0.52 -15.20 29.82
N LEU A 12 1.20 -14.21 29.24
CA LEU A 12 1.64 -14.20 27.85
C LEU A 12 3.05 -13.63 27.75
N ASP A 13 3.84 -14.13 26.81
CA ASP A 13 5.13 -13.52 26.51
C ASP A 13 4.94 -12.07 26.01
N SER A 14 5.97 -11.24 26.23
CA SER A 14 5.91 -9.81 25.92
C SER A 14 5.57 -9.55 24.45
N ASN A 15 6.03 -10.39 23.52
CA ASN A 15 5.73 -10.24 22.11
C ASN A 15 4.24 -10.52 21.84
N GLN A 16 3.66 -11.56 22.42
CA GLN A 16 2.22 -11.85 22.27
C GLN A 16 1.32 -10.80 22.90
N VAL A 17 1.75 -10.14 23.98
CA VAL A 17 1.02 -8.98 24.54
C VAL A 17 1.08 -7.79 23.57
N LYS A 18 2.28 -7.44 23.06
CA LYS A 18 2.43 -6.37 22.05
C LYS A 18 1.60 -6.66 20.80
N THR A 19 1.66 -7.88 20.29
CA THR A 19 0.85 -8.33 19.15
C THR A 19 -0.63 -8.08 19.42
N ARG A 20 -1.18 -8.58 20.53
CA ARG A 20 -2.60 -8.37 20.87
C ARG A 20 -2.97 -6.89 20.97
N ILE A 21 -2.08 -6.06 21.51
CA ILE A 21 -2.27 -4.61 21.53
C ILE A 21 -2.37 -4.05 20.10
N VAL A 22 -1.43 -4.39 19.21
CA VAL A 22 -1.45 -3.94 17.81
C VAL A 22 -2.73 -4.37 17.10
N TRP A 23 -3.18 -5.61 17.29
CA TRP A 23 -4.44 -6.12 16.72
C TRP A 23 -5.67 -5.37 17.23
N ILE A 24 -5.73 -5.10 18.54
CA ILE A 24 -6.83 -4.30 19.13
C ILE A 24 -6.83 -2.88 18.58
N LEU A 25 -5.66 -2.23 18.52
CA LEU A 25 -5.54 -0.87 17.99
C LEU A 25 -5.91 -0.80 16.51
N ASN A 26 -5.47 -1.78 15.72
CA ASN A 26 -5.79 -1.87 14.30
C ASN A 26 -7.30 -2.06 14.08
N ASN A 27 -7.95 -2.95 14.83
CA ASN A 27 -9.41 -3.10 14.79
C ASN A 27 -10.15 -1.82 15.21
N ALA A 28 -9.68 -1.14 16.26
CA ALA A 28 -10.26 0.13 16.70
C ALA A 28 -10.13 1.22 15.63
N ILE A 29 -8.98 1.30 14.96
CA ILE A 29 -8.74 2.22 13.84
C ILE A 29 -9.69 1.91 12.68
N TYR A 30 -9.80 0.65 12.25
CA TYR A 30 -10.70 0.26 11.17
C TYR A 30 -12.16 0.63 11.48
N LYS A 31 -12.63 0.33 12.68
CA LYS A 31 -13.98 0.69 13.12
C LYS A 31 -14.18 2.22 13.10
N ALA A 32 -13.23 2.97 13.66
CA ALA A 32 -13.29 4.43 13.69
C ALA A 32 -13.27 5.05 12.28
N ILE A 33 -12.53 4.47 11.33
CA ILE A 33 -12.57 4.89 9.92
C ILE A 33 -13.97 4.66 9.34
N GLU A 34 -14.53 3.46 9.50
CA GLU A 34 -15.86 3.14 8.98
C GLU A 34 -16.97 4.05 9.54
N GLU A 35 -16.90 4.33 10.84
CA GLU A 35 -17.85 5.20 11.55
C GLU A 35 -17.52 6.70 11.39
N LYS A 36 -16.37 7.05 10.80
CA LYS A 36 -15.83 8.42 10.72
C LYS A 36 -15.66 9.09 12.09
N ASP A 37 -15.35 8.29 13.11
CA ASP A 37 -15.09 8.75 14.47
C ASP A 37 -13.64 9.26 14.60
N GLU A 38 -13.49 10.57 14.47
CA GLU A 38 -12.18 11.24 14.52
C GLU A 38 -11.48 11.09 15.88
N GLU A 39 -12.24 11.12 16.97
CA GLU A 39 -11.66 11.09 18.31
C GLU A 39 -11.07 9.71 18.59
N THR A 40 -11.86 8.65 18.39
CA THR A 40 -11.38 7.27 18.55
C THR A 40 -10.24 6.98 17.60
N PHE A 41 -10.32 7.44 16.34
CA PHE A 41 -9.24 7.29 15.37
C PHE A 41 -7.93 7.91 15.87
N LYS A 42 -7.96 9.18 16.31
CA LYS A 42 -6.77 9.88 16.84
C LYS A 42 -6.19 9.22 18.08
N GLN A 43 -7.05 8.78 19.01
CA GLN A 43 -6.60 8.11 20.23
C GLN A 43 -5.92 6.77 19.92
N ALA A 44 -6.54 5.93 19.09
CA ALA A 44 -5.98 4.65 18.70
C ALA A 44 -4.68 4.81 17.88
N LEU A 45 -4.64 5.78 16.97
CA LEU A 45 -3.45 6.09 16.16
C LEU A 45 -2.27 6.56 17.02
N LYS A 46 -2.53 7.41 18.03
CA LYS A 46 -1.51 7.86 18.98
C LYS A 46 -0.88 6.69 19.72
N ALA A 47 -1.70 5.72 20.15
CA ALA A 47 -1.21 4.50 20.80
C ALA A 47 -0.47 3.56 19.84
N LEU A 48 -0.92 3.47 18.57
CA LEU A 48 -0.30 2.61 17.57
C LEU A 48 1.12 3.06 17.20
N LYS A 49 1.41 4.36 17.30
CA LYS A 49 2.70 4.94 16.92
C LYS A 49 3.92 4.26 17.56
N GLU A 50 3.80 3.78 18.80
CA GLU A 50 4.89 3.06 19.49
C GLU A 50 5.23 1.71 18.85
N TYR A 51 4.30 1.15 18.07
CA TYR A 51 4.41 -0.15 17.44
C TYR A 51 4.67 -0.06 15.94
N ASP A 52 4.66 1.13 15.34
CA ASP A 52 4.92 1.36 13.90
C ASP A 52 6.43 1.44 13.63
N ASN A 53 7.09 0.29 13.79
CA ASN A 53 8.55 0.17 13.83
C ASN A 53 9.12 -0.80 12.77
N GLY A 54 8.27 -1.36 11.91
CA GLY A 54 8.64 -2.32 10.86
C GLY A 54 8.64 -3.79 11.32
N GLU A 55 8.39 -4.08 12.61
CA GLU A 55 8.29 -5.44 13.12
C GLU A 55 7.05 -6.18 12.59
N GLN A 56 7.13 -7.51 12.59
CA GLN A 56 6.01 -8.39 12.29
C GLN A 56 5.36 -8.88 13.59
N TYR A 57 4.07 -8.62 13.74
CA TYR A 57 3.27 -9.04 14.88
C TYR A 57 2.44 -10.28 14.53
N LEU A 58 2.99 -11.46 14.85
CA LEU A 58 2.38 -12.77 14.60
C LEU A 58 1.42 -13.15 15.71
N PHE A 59 0.13 -13.21 15.41
CA PHE A 59 -0.90 -13.61 16.36
C PHE A 59 -0.86 -15.12 16.54
N LYS A 60 -0.46 -15.55 17.74
CA LYS A 60 -0.42 -16.96 18.13
C LYS A 60 -1.60 -17.29 19.03
N GLU A 61 -2.37 -18.30 18.65
CA GLU A 61 -3.45 -18.86 19.45
C GLU A 61 -2.93 -19.60 20.69
N MET A 62 -3.82 -19.92 21.62
CA MET A 62 -3.46 -20.66 22.83
C MET A 62 -2.94 -22.08 22.53
N ASP A 63 -3.40 -22.68 21.44
CA ASP A 63 -2.91 -23.98 20.95
C ASP A 63 -1.59 -23.89 20.17
N GLY A 64 -1.05 -22.67 20.02
CA GLY A 64 0.22 -22.38 19.40
C GLY A 64 0.20 -22.15 17.89
N ARG A 65 -0.95 -22.25 17.23
CA ARG A 65 -1.08 -21.92 15.80
C ARG A 65 -0.95 -20.42 15.56
N ILE A 66 -0.39 -20.04 14.42
CA ILE A 66 -0.37 -18.64 13.96
C ILE A 66 -1.58 -18.43 13.05
N THR A 67 -2.46 -17.51 13.41
CA THR A 67 -3.72 -17.24 12.70
C THR A 67 -3.75 -15.85 12.06
N GLY A 68 -2.77 -15.01 12.34
CA GLY A 68 -2.68 -13.69 11.76
C GLY A 68 -1.27 -13.10 11.81
N MET A 69 -1.03 -12.17 10.89
CA MET A 69 0.20 -11.38 10.84
C MET A 69 -0.15 -9.93 10.51
N ILE A 70 0.42 -8.99 11.26
CA ILE A 70 0.43 -7.57 10.93
C ILE A 70 1.88 -7.10 10.81
N THR A 71 2.24 -6.55 9.66
CA THR A 71 3.54 -5.88 9.47
C THR A 71 3.39 -4.42 9.83
N SER A 72 4.26 -3.93 10.71
CA SER A 72 4.18 -2.57 11.24
C SER A 72 5.03 -1.54 10.51
N LYS A 73 5.12 -1.65 9.19
CA LYS A 73 5.86 -0.69 8.36
C LYS A 73 4.88 0.35 7.84
N ASN A 74 5.01 1.60 8.31
CA ASN A 74 4.20 2.76 7.93
C ASN A 74 2.70 2.65 8.27
N LEU A 75 2.32 1.85 9.27
CA LEU A 75 0.92 1.64 9.65
C LEU A 75 0.20 2.93 10.01
N VAL A 76 0.88 3.87 10.68
CA VAL A 76 0.28 5.15 11.07
C VAL A 76 -0.09 5.95 9.82
N LEU A 77 0.83 6.07 8.86
CA LEU A 77 0.60 6.83 7.64
C LEU A 77 -0.45 6.15 6.74
N SER A 78 -0.40 4.82 6.61
CA SER A 78 -1.41 4.06 5.87
C SER A 78 -2.81 4.22 6.48
N SER A 79 -2.91 4.21 7.81
CA SER A 79 -4.18 4.44 8.52
C SER A 79 -4.70 5.87 8.31
N MET A 80 -3.82 6.87 8.34
CA MET A 80 -4.17 8.27 8.05
C MET A 80 -4.66 8.45 6.61
N LEU A 81 -3.98 7.86 5.63
CA LEU A 81 -4.40 7.89 4.23
C LEU A 81 -5.82 7.34 4.06
N HIS A 82 -6.10 6.18 4.67
CA HIS A 82 -7.41 5.56 4.59
C HIS A 82 -8.50 6.41 5.26
N TYR A 83 -8.20 6.97 6.44
CA TYR A 83 -9.12 7.85 7.15
C TYR A 83 -9.45 9.11 6.34
N TYR A 84 -8.43 9.83 5.84
CA TYR A 84 -8.64 11.06 5.06
C TYR A 84 -9.38 10.79 3.75
N GLU A 85 -9.12 9.66 3.11
CA GLU A 85 -9.90 9.22 1.95
C GLU A 85 -11.37 8.98 2.31
N LYS A 86 -11.64 8.26 3.40
CA LYS A 86 -13.00 7.91 3.85
C LYS A 86 -13.85 9.13 4.18
N ILE A 87 -13.26 10.18 4.75
CA ILE A 87 -13.95 11.44 5.06
C ILE A 87 -13.93 12.44 3.91
N GLY A 88 -13.17 12.18 2.83
CA GLY A 88 -13.04 13.05 1.67
C GLY A 88 -12.09 14.25 1.87
N ASP A 89 -11.20 14.21 2.85
CA ASP A 89 -10.21 15.26 3.12
C ASP A 89 -9.00 15.13 2.20
N LYS A 90 -9.13 15.65 0.99
CA LYS A 90 -8.06 15.62 -0.02
C LYS A 90 -6.78 16.33 0.44
N SER A 91 -6.90 17.42 1.20
CA SER A 91 -5.75 18.24 1.60
C SER A 91 -4.82 17.45 2.53
N ASN A 92 -5.38 16.86 3.58
CA ASN A 92 -4.58 16.05 4.50
C ASN A 92 -4.20 14.70 3.89
N TYR A 93 -5.02 14.14 2.99
CA TYR A 93 -4.66 12.96 2.23
C TYR A 93 -3.35 13.18 1.44
N PHE A 94 -3.26 14.23 0.62
CA PHE A 94 -2.08 14.45 -0.22
C PHE A 94 -0.83 14.84 0.57
N LYS A 95 -0.97 15.62 1.66
CA LYS A 95 0.14 15.89 2.58
C LYS A 95 0.67 14.60 3.22
N THR A 96 -0.23 13.73 3.66
CA THR A 96 0.16 12.44 4.25
C THR A 96 0.79 11.53 3.20
N LEU A 97 0.27 11.57 1.96
CA LEU A 97 0.78 10.78 0.86
C LEU A 97 2.21 11.17 0.52
N GLU A 98 2.51 12.47 0.46
CA GLU A 98 3.88 12.95 0.22
C GLU A 98 4.87 12.39 1.26
N ILE A 99 4.50 12.42 2.54
CA ILE A 99 5.31 11.86 3.63
C ILE A 99 5.46 10.34 3.48
N TYR A 100 4.37 9.63 3.19
CA TYR A 100 4.41 8.19 2.94
C TYR A 100 5.35 7.84 1.78
N ILE A 101 5.23 8.51 0.63
CA ILE A 101 6.08 8.29 -0.54
C ILE A 101 7.55 8.56 -0.22
N SER A 102 7.86 9.63 0.54
CA SER A 102 9.25 9.92 0.94
C SER A 102 9.88 8.79 1.77
N LYS A 103 9.10 8.06 2.57
CA LYS A 103 9.60 6.94 3.38
C LYS A 103 9.90 5.70 2.57
N ILE A 104 9.24 5.54 1.43
CA ILE A 104 9.38 4.36 0.56
C ILE A 104 10.20 4.66 -0.70
N TRP A 105 10.79 5.85 -0.81
CA TRP A 105 11.36 6.38 -2.05
C TRP A 105 12.54 5.58 -2.63
N ASP A 106 13.19 4.78 -1.78
CA ASP A 106 14.33 3.94 -2.13
C ASP A 106 14.00 2.44 -2.08
N ASP A 107 12.71 2.09 -2.04
CA ASP A 107 12.19 0.72 -2.03
C ASP A 107 11.39 0.47 -3.32
N PRO A 108 11.96 -0.17 -4.35
CA PRO A 108 11.31 -0.35 -5.64
C PRO A 108 10.01 -1.16 -5.53
N ASP A 109 9.97 -2.15 -4.64
CA ASP A 109 8.81 -3.01 -4.46
C ASP A 109 7.66 -2.24 -3.82
N GLU A 110 7.92 -1.44 -2.78
CA GLU A 110 6.88 -0.60 -2.16
C GLU A 110 6.37 0.49 -3.10
N LEU A 111 7.25 1.11 -3.89
CA LEU A 111 6.85 2.09 -4.90
C LEU A 111 5.96 1.46 -5.97
N ASN A 112 6.32 0.27 -6.46
CA ASN A 112 5.53 -0.45 -7.44
C ASN A 112 4.19 -0.91 -6.85
N ASN A 113 4.18 -1.43 -5.63
CA ASN A 113 2.95 -1.84 -4.93
C ASN A 113 1.99 -0.67 -4.74
N PHE A 114 2.49 0.50 -4.33
CA PHE A 114 1.68 1.72 -4.26
C PHE A 114 1.12 2.10 -5.64
N ALA A 115 1.97 2.10 -6.66
CA ALA A 115 1.61 2.49 -8.02
C ALA A 115 0.53 1.56 -8.61
N TRP A 116 0.67 0.25 -8.43
CA TRP A 116 -0.29 -0.76 -8.84
C TRP A 116 -1.63 -0.62 -8.09
N GLY A 117 -1.60 -0.39 -6.77
CA GLY A 117 -2.81 -0.15 -5.99
C GLY A 117 -3.61 1.08 -6.44
N VAL A 118 -2.94 2.12 -6.96
CA VAL A 118 -3.64 3.27 -7.59
C VAL A 118 -4.29 2.87 -8.92
N TYR A 119 -3.67 1.97 -9.69
CA TYR A 119 -4.27 1.47 -10.93
C TYR A 119 -5.51 0.61 -10.67
N GLU A 120 -5.43 -0.37 -9.77
CA GLU A 120 -6.49 -1.36 -9.54
C GLU A 120 -7.78 -0.76 -8.99
N GLN A 121 -7.67 0.24 -8.12
CA GLN A 121 -8.81 0.81 -7.42
C GLN A 121 -9.62 1.72 -8.37
N PRO A 122 -10.88 1.38 -8.70
CA PRO A 122 -11.70 2.15 -9.66
C PRO A 122 -11.99 3.57 -9.20
N GLN A 123 -12.02 3.81 -7.89
CA GLN A 123 -12.25 5.13 -7.28
C GLN A 123 -11.00 6.03 -7.31
N HIS A 124 -9.83 5.48 -7.65
CA HIS A 124 -8.56 6.22 -7.70
C HIS A 124 -8.36 6.87 -9.08
N ASN A 125 -9.26 7.78 -9.46
CA ASN A 125 -9.21 8.51 -10.75
C ASN A 125 -8.80 9.98 -10.61
N ASP A 126 -8.40 10.40 -9.42
CA ASP A 126 -7.90 11.75 -9.19
C ASP A 126 -6.53 11.94 -9.90
N ASN A 127 -6.43 13.02 -10.69
CA ASN A 127 -5.26 13.32 -11.52
C ASN A 127 -3.97 13.46 -10.69
N GLU A 128 -4.05 13.99 -9.47
CA GLU A 128 -2.88 14.16 -8.61
C GLU A 128 -2.38 12.80 -8.11
N ARG A 129 -3.29 11.92 -7.71
CA ARG A 129 -2.96 10.56 -7.27
C ARG A 129 -2.34 9.73 -8.40
N ILE A 130 -2.91 9.78 -9.62
CA ILE A 130 -2.37 9.08 -10.79
C ILE A 130 -0.97 9.62 -11.14
N ARG A 131 -0.76 10.94 -11.08
CA ARG A 131 0.57 11.53 -11.32
C ARG A 131 1.60 11.05 -10.29
N THR A 132 1.23 10.97 -9.02
CA THR A 132 2.11 10.43 -7.97
C THR A 132 2.43 8.96 -8.21
N ALA A 133 1.44 8.14 -8.58
CA ALA A 133 1.66 6.73 -8.93
C ALA A 133 2.61 6.57 -10.13
N ILE A 134 2.45 7.39 -11.18
CA ILE A 134 3.37 7.40 -12.33
C ILE A 134 4.80 7.74 -11.88
N LYS A 135 4.99 8.76 -11.04
CA LYS A 135 6.32 9.10 -10.49
C LYS A 135 6.93 7.92 -9.72
N CYS A 136 6.13 7.24 -8.88
CA CYS A 136 6.58 6.07 -8.13
C CYS A 136 6.95 4.92 -9.06
N SER A 137 6.15 4.63 -10.10
CA SER A 137 6.48 3.59 -11.09
C SER A 137 7.77 3.90 -11.85
N ILE A 138 8.01 5.16 -12.22
CA ILE A 138 9.27 5.56 -12.88
C ILE A 138 10.44 5.35 -11.93
N ARG A 139 10.34 5.81 -10.68
CA ARG A 139 11.37 5.61 -9.66
C ARG A 139 11.64 4.13 -9.39
N SER A 140 10.61 3.30 -9.33
CA SER A 140 10.78 1.84 -9.15
C SER A 140 11.56 1.21 -10.30
N ILE A 141 11.36 1.66 -11.55
CA ILE A 141 12.13 1.21 -12.72
C ILE A 141 13.59 1.68 -12.67
N GLU A 142 13.83 2.90 -12.17
CA GLU A 142 15.20 3.42 -11.99
C GLU A 142 16.00 2.61 -10.97
N LEU A 143 15.34 2.18 -9.89
CA LEU A 143 15.93 1.38 -8.82
C LEU A 143 16.07 -0.10 -9.21
N ASP A 144 15.04 -0.65 -9.84
CA ASP A 144 15.01 -2.03 -10.36
C ASP A 144 14.20 -2.13 -11.65
N ASN A 145 14.90 -2.28 -12.77
CA ASN A 145 14.29 -2.35 -14.10
C ASN A 145 13.84 -3.78 -14.44
N ASN A 146 12.77 -4.22 -13.75
CA ASN A 146 12.19 -5.56 -13.90
C ASN A 146 10.84 -5.54 -14.67
N PHE A 147 10.27 -6.72 -14.94
CA PHE A 147 8.98 -6.85 -15.64
C PHE A 147 7.84 -6.15 -14.91
N ALA A 148 7.66 -6.41 -13.61
CA ALA A 148 6.54 -5.91 -12.82
C ALA A 148 6.50 -4.37 -12.80
N ASN A 149 7.64 -3.73 -12.53
CA ASN A 149 7.76 -2.27 -12.47
C ASN A 149 7.44 -1.63 -13.83
N ASN A 150 7.91 -2.24 -14.92
CA ASN A 150 7.63 -1.75 -16.27
C ASN A 150 6.17 -2.00 -16.71
N ASP A 151 5.53 -3.08 -16.25
CA ASP A 151 4.12 -3.38 -16.54
C ASP A 151 3.18 -2.41 -15.83
N THR A 152 3.38 -2.18 -14.53
CA THR A 152 2.63 -1.19 -13.74
C THR A 152 2.67 0.19 -14.39
N TYR A 153 3.85 0.62 -14.84
CA TYR A 153 3.98 1.91 -15.53
C TYR A 153 3.17 1.96 -16.83
N ALA A 154 3.12 0.87 -17.61
CA ALA A 154 2.33 0.80 -18.84
C ALA A 154 0.82 0.97 -18.56
N TRP A 155 0.31 0.27 -17.53
CA TRP A 155 -1.09 0.35 -17.10
C TRP A 155 -1.46 1.74 -16.56
N LEU A 156 -0.56 2.38 -15.80
CA LEU A 156 -0.78 3.74 -15.31
C LEU A 156 -0.81 4.78 -16.43
N LEU A 157 0.07 4.67 -17.43
CA LEU A 157 0.01 5.51 -18.63
C LEU A 157 -1.31 5.32 -19.39
N TYR A 158 -1.86 4.11 -19.40
CA TYR A 158 -3.18 3.88 -19.97
C TYR A 158 -4.28 4.53 -19.14
N LYS A 159 -4.24 4.37 -17.80
CA LYS A 159 -5.19 4.99 -16.87
C LYS A 159 -5.17 6.52 -16.94
N SER A 160 -4.01 7.14 -17.19
CA SER A 160 -3.88 8.59 -17.39
C SER A 160 -4.33 9.07 -18.80
N GLY A 161 -4.70 8.15 -19.69
CA GLY A 161 -5.11 8.46 -21.06
C GLY A 161 -3.97 8.58 -22.07
N GLU A 162 -2.72 8.37 -21.66
CA GLU A 162 -1.52 8.46 -22.50
C GLU A 162 -1.30 7.20 -23.36
N LYS A 163 -2.33 6.78 -24.10
CA LYS A 163 -2.38 5.52 -24.88
C LYS A 163 -1.15 5.24 -25.74
N LYS A 164 -0.61 6.27 -26.42
CA LYS A 164 0.60 6.11 -27.27
C LYS A 164 1.83 5.74 -26.45
N LYS A 165 2.01 6.36 -25.27
CA LYS A 165 3.12 6.05 -24.36
C LYS A 165 2.90 4.67 -23.71
N ALA A 166 1.66 4.36 -23.33
CA ALA A 166 1.30 3.06 -22.79
C ALA A 166 1.68 1.92 -23.75
N ILE A 167 1.34 2.02 -25.05
CA ILE A 167 1.76 1.02 -26.06
C ILE A 167 3.29 0.90 -26.14
N LYS A 168 4.01 2.04 -26.17
CA LYS A 168 5.47 2.03 -26.27
C LYS A 168 6.09 1.32 -25.06
N GLN A 169 5.59 1.63 -23.87
CA GLN A 169 6.05 1.02 -22.62
C GLN A 169 5.68 -0.47 -22.55
N ALA A 170 4.44 -0.86 -22.88
CA ALA A 170 4.00 -2.25 -22.92
C ALA A 170 4.86 -3.11 -23.85
N LYS A 171 5.24 -2.60 -25.03
CA LYS A 171 6.17 -3.31 -25.93
C LYS A 171 7.54 -3.53 -25.30
N LYS A 172 8.09 -2.50 -24.62
CA LYS A 172 9.34 -2.63 -23.86
C LYS A 172 9.21 -3.69 -22.76
N THR A 173 8.10 -3.69 -22.03
CA THR A 173 7.80 -4.68 -20.98
C THR A 173 7.75 -6.11 -21.55
N ILE A 174 7.11 -6.33 -22.71
CA ILE A 174 7.07 -7.63 -23.39
C ILE A 174 8.50 -8.08 -23.79
N ASP A 175 9.35 -7.17 -24.26
CA ASP A 175 10.73 -7.52 -24.60
C ASP A 175 11.55 -7.94 -23.36
N ILE A 176 11.30 -7.34 -22.20
CA ILE A 176 11.88 -7.76 -20.91
C ILE A 176 11.37 -9.17 -20.55
N ALA A 177 10.06 -9.40 -20.63
CA ALA A 177 9.45 -10.69 -20.32
C ALA A 177 10.02 -11.82 -21.18
N LYS A 178 10.14 -11.59 -22.49
CA LYS A 178 10.72 -12.56 -23.45
C LYS A 178 12.16 -12.92 -23.10
N LYS A 179 12.98 -11.94 -22.73
CA LYS A 179 14.38 -12.19 -22.33
C LYS A 179 14.47 -13.04 -21.06
N ASN A 180 13.52 -12.88 -20.15
CA ASN A 180 13.48 -13.56 -18.87
C ASN A 180 12.60 -14.83 -18.87
N ASN A 181 12.05 -15.23 -20.03
CA ASN A 181 11.08 -16.32 -20.14
C ASN A 181 9.88 -16.19 -19.19
N GLN A 182 9.37 -14.97 -19.00
CA GLN A 182 8.20 -14.66 -18.17
C GLN A 182 6.93 -14.54 -19.04
N ASP A 183 5.76 -14.84 -18.47
CA ASP A 183 4.48 -14.60 -19.14
C ASP A 183 4.22 -13.09 -19.30
N TYR A 184 3.71 -12.70 -20.47
CA TYR A 184 3.40 -11.31 -20.82
C TYR A 184 1.97 -11.15 -21.34
N SER A 185 1.11 -12.15 -21.12
CA SER A 185 -0.26 -12.18 -21.62
C SER A 185 -1.08 -10.96 -21.15
N GLU A 186 -0.93 -10.54 -19.89
CA GLU A 186 -1.59 -9.33 -19.37
C GLU A 186 -1.10 -8.05 -20.05
N THR A 187 0.20 -7.92 -20.28
CA THR A 187 0.78 -6.79 -21.00
C THR A 187 0.32 -6.75 -22.46
N GLN A 188 0.15 -7.91 -23.10
CA GLN A 188 -0.40 -7.99 -24.45
C GLN A 188 -1.88 -7.56 -24.48
N LYS A 189 -2.68 -7.98 -23.50
CA LYS A 189 -4.07 -7.53 -23.36
C LYS A 189 -4.18 -6.01 -23.28
N LEU A 190 -3.25 -5.33 -22.60
CA LEU A 190 -3.22 -3.86 -22.58
C LEU A 190 -3.11 -3.26 -23.98
N ILE A 191 -2.23 -3.81 -24.83
CA ILE A 191 -2.08 -3.35 -26.23
C ILE A 191 -3.38 -3.56 -27.00
N ASP A 192 -4.01 -4.73 -26.84
CA ASP A 192 -5.24 -5.11 -27.53
C ASP A 192 -6.42 -4.21 -27.10
N ILE A 193 -6.53 -3.92 -25.79
CA ILE A 193 -7.50 -2.97 -25.22
C ILE A 193 -7.33 -1.56 -25.83
N ILE A 194 -6.10 -1.13 -26.07
CA ILE A 194 -5.85 0.18 -26.67
C ILE A 194 -6.19 0.18 -28.16
N ALA A 195 -5.93 -0.92 -28.86
CA ALA A 195 -6.19 -1.07 -30.28
C ALA A 195 -7.70 -1.15 -30.60
N SER A 196 -8.48 -1.86 -29.78
CA SER A 196 -9.93 -2.02 -29.97
C SER A 196 -10.76 -0.76 -29.66
N LYS A 197 -10.17 0.21 -28.93
CA LYS A 197 -10.78 1.51 -28.61
C LYS A 197 -10.36 2.63 -29.59
N ARG A 198 -9.93 2.29 -30.80
CA ARG A 198 -9.65 3.22 -31.91
C ARG A 198 -10.82 3.26 -32.87
#